data_AF-A0ABD1EVE5-F1
#
_entry.id   AF-A0ABD1EVE5-F1
#
_cell.length_a   1.000
_cell.length_b   1.000
_cell.length_c   1.000
_cell.angle_alpha   90.00
_cell.angle_beta   90.00
_cell.angle_gamma   90.00
#
_symmetry.space_group_name_H-M   'P 1'
#
loop_
_entity.id
_entity.type
_entity.pdbx_description
1 polymer ?
#
loop_
_entity_poly.entity_id
_entity_poly.type
_entity_poly.pdbx_seq_one_letter_code
_entity_poly.pdbx_strand_id
1 'polypeptide(L)'
;MARYIAQLIIAGSQVIGRAFARALKQEIEASQQAAQRLGNAKTRTERVTNQKLGLTLDEAKQILNISKLTKEEIEEKYSSLFKANEKTSIYLQSKIVRAKERLDHELNNTSTKGKVKEDIQSDGTT
;
A
#
# COMPACT_ATOMS: atom_id res chain seq x y z
N MET A 1 34.95 -15.42 46.63
CA MET A 1 35.10 -15.29 45.16
C MET A 1 33.81 -15.61 44.39
N ALA A 2 33.13 -16.74 44.61
CA ALA A 2 31.93 -17.12 43.84
C ALA A 2 30.75 -16.11 43.89
N ARG A 3 30.57 -15.39 45.01
CA ARG A 3 29.50 -14.37 45.17
C ARG A 3 29.61 -13.20 44.19
N TYR A 4 30.83 -12.77 43.86
CA TYR A 4 31.06 -11.64 42.95
C TYR A 4 30.83 -12.02 41.48
N ILE A 5 31.19 -13.26 41.10
CA ILE A 5 30.95 -13.80 39.76
C ILE A 5 29.43 -13.94 39.52
N ALA A 6 28.68 -14.45 40.50
CA ALA A 6 27.23 -14.56 40.41
C ALA A 6 26.56 -13.19 40.25
N GLN A 7 27.00 -12.16 40.99
CA GLN A 7 26.48 -10.79 40.86
C GLN A 7 26.79 -10.19 39.48
N LEU A 8 27.97 -10.45 38.92
CA LEU A 8 28.35 -9.97 37.59
C LEU A 8 27.47 -10.59 36.50
N ILE A 9 27.16 -11.89 36.60
CA ILE A 9 26.29 -12.60 35.66
C ILE A 9 24.84 -12.09 35.76
N ILE A 10 24.33 -11.88 36.97
CA ILE A 10 22.97 -11.34 37.19
C ILE A 10 22.86 -9.91 36.66
N ALA A 11 23.85 -9.05 36.94
CA ALA A 11 23.85 -7.68 36.44
C ALA A 11 23.97 -7.64 34.90
N GLY A 12 24.85 -8.46 34.30
CA GLY A 12 25.04 -8.52 32.86
C GLY A 12 23.81 -9.02 32.10
N SER A 13 23.15 -10.06 32.62
CA SER A 13 21.93 -10.62 32.02
C SER A 13 20.74 -9.64 32.04
N GLN A 14 20.59 -8.82 33.09
CA GLN A 14 19.51 -7.82 33.17
C GLN A 14 19.63 -6.72 32.12
N VAL A 15 20.86 -6.30 31.80
CA VAL A 15 21.11 -5.25 30.80
C VAL A 15 20.80 -5.79 29.39
N ILE A 16 21.25 -7.00 29.07
CA ILE A 16 20.99 -7.65 27.78
C ILE A 16 19.50 -7.95 27.61
N GLY A 17 18.83 -8.49 28.64
CA GLY A 17 17.41 -8.78 28.61
C GLY A 17 16.53 -7.53 28.42
N ARG A 18 16.87 -6.42 29.08
CA ARG A 18 16.16 -5.13 28.91
C ARG A 18 16.38 -4.52 27.52
N ALA A 19 17.56 -4.67 26.94
CA ALA A 19 17.84 -4.22 25.58
C ALA A 19 17.05 -5.03 24.54
N PHE A 20 17.03 -6.36 24.68
CA PHE A 20 16.23 -7.24 23.83
C PHE A 20 14.72 -6.96 23.94
N ALA A 21 14.20 -6.79 25.16
CA ALA A 21 12.80 -6.44 25.38
C ALA A 21 12.44 -5.07 24.78
N ARG A 22 13.34 -4.08 24.84
CA ARG A 22 13.13 -2.76 24.21
C ARG A 22 13.14 -2.84 22.68
N ALA A 23 14.05 -3.61 22.09
CA ALA A 23 14.11 -3.82 20.64
C ALA A 23 12.85 -4.52 20.13
N LEU A 24 12.42 -5.60 20.80
CA LEU A 24 11.18 -6.30 20.47
C LEU A 24 9.94 -5.40 20.64
N LYS A 25 9.88 -4.63 21.73
CA LYS A 25 8.78 -3.68 21.96
C LYS A 25 8.71 -2.62 20.87
N GLN A 26 9.85 -2.08 20.42
CA GLN A 26 9.90 -1.08 19.34
C GLN A 26 9.47 -1.66 17.99
N GLU A 27 9.86 -2.88 17.67
CA GLU A 27 9.43 -3.54 16.42
C GLU A 27 7.94 -3.90 16.46
N ILE A 28 7.44 -4.38 17.61
CA ILE A 28 6.02 -4.68 17.81
C ILE A 28 5.17 -3.40 17.81
N GLU A 29 5.62 -2.31 18.43
CA GLU A 29 4.90 -1.03 18.44
C GLU A 29 4.92 -0.38 17.05
N ALA A 30 6.05 -0.41 16.33
CA ALA A 30 6.13 0.08 14.96
C ALA A 30 5.26 -0.77 14.01
N SER A 31 5.27 -2.10 14.19
CA SER A 31 4.42 -3.03 13.43
C SER A 31 2.94 -2.89 13.78
N GLN A 32 2.58 -2.64 15.04
CA GLN A 32 1.21 -2.37 15.48
C GLN A 32 0.72 -1.01 15.02
N GLN A 33 1.55 0.04 15.02
CA GLN A 33 1.17 1.35 14.49
C GLN A 33 1.01 1.32 12.97
N ALA A 34 1.86 0.56 12.26
CA ALA A 34 1.66 0.26 10.85
C ALA A 34 0.36 -0.55 10.64
N ALA A 35 0.12 -1.59 11.42
CA ALA A 35 -1.09 -2.42 11.34
C ALA A 35 -2.37 -1.67 11.75
N GLN A 36 -2.32 -0.72 12.67
CA GLN A 36 -3.45 0.14 13.05
C GLN A 36 -3.74 1.19 11.97
N ARG A 37 -2.72 1.71 11.28
CA ARG A 37 -2.89 2.54 10.07
C ARG A 37 -3.37 1.72 8.87
N LEU A 38 -3.01 0.44 8.81
CA LEU A 38 -3.35 -0.52 7.74
C LEU A 38 -4.58 -1.39 8.08
N GLY A 39 -5.23 -1.18 9.22
CA GLY A 39 -6.30 -2.02 9.76
C GLY A 39 -7.68 -1.79 9.15
N ASN A 40 -7.78 -0.83 8.22
CA ASN A 40 -9.01 -0.58 7.49
C ASN A 40 -9.22 -1.67 6.43
N ALA A 41 -10.44 -2.21 6.31
CA ALA A 41 -10.81 -3.16 5.26
C ALA A 41 -10.38 -2.69 3.86
N LYS A 42 -10.39 -1.36 3.64
CA LYS A 42 -9.86 -0.68 2.45
C LYS A 42 -8.41 -1.06 2.14
N THR A 43 -7.54 -1.09 3.15
CA THR A 43 -6.12 -1.43 2.99
C THR A 43 -5.91 -2.90 2.67
N ARG A 44 -6.73 -3.81 3.25
CA ARG A 44 -6.65 -5.24 2.90
C ARG A 44 -7.04 -5.47 1.44
N THR A 45 -8.12 -4.83 0.98
CA THR A 45 -8.53 -4.87 -0.43
C THR A 45 -7.49 -4.23 -1.36
N GLU A 46 -6.89 -3.10 -0.97
CA GLU A 46 -5.80 -2.46 -1.71
C GLU A 46 -4.56 -3.36 -1.78
N ARG A 47 -4.20 -4.06 -0.70
CA ARG A 47 -3.08 -5.03 -0.72
C ARG A 47 -3.35 -6.22 -1.62
N VAL A 48 -4.56 -6.79 -1.56
CA VAL A 48 -4.96 -7.91 -2.43
C VAL A 48 -5.00 -7.49 -3.90
N THR A 49 -5.52 -6.30 -4.20
CA THR A 49 -5.55 -5.78 -5.58
C THR A 49 -4.16 -5.46 -6.10
N ASN A 50 -3.30 -4.85 -5.28
CA ASN A 50 -1.90 -4.63 -5.65
C ASN A 50 -1.14 -5.95 -5.83
N GLN A 51 -1.42 -7.00 -5.03
CA GLN A 51 -0.86 -8.34 -5.24
C GLN A 51 -1.37 -9.00 -6.53
N LYS A 52 -2.66 -8.86 -6.83
CA LYS A 52 -3.27 -9.42 -8.04
C LYS A 52 -2.76 -8.75 -9.32
N LEU A 53 -2.64 -7.42 -9.30
CA LEU A 53 -2.20 -6.62 -10.45
C LEU A 53 -0.67 -6.45 -10.50
N GLY A 54 0.04 -6.78 -9.41
CA GLY A 54 1.48 -6.67 -9.29
C GLY A 54 2.01 -5.23 -9.35
N LEU A 55 1.14 -4.24 -9.06
CA LEU A 55 1.43 -2.81 -9.17
C LEU A 55 0.61 -2.02 -8.15
N THR A 56 1.25 -1.08 -7.46
CA THR A 56 0.56 -0.15 -6.55
C THR A 56 -0.10 1.00 -7.31
N LEU A 57 -1.07 1.67 -6.67
CA LEU A 57 -1.74 2.84 -7.26
C LEU A 57 -0.76 3.99 -7.52
N ASP A 58 0.19 4.20 -6.61
CA ASP A 58 1.17 5.29 -6.73
C ASP A 58 2.15 5.03 -7.86
N GLU A 59 2.67 3.81 -7.99
CA GLU A 59 3.49 3.39 -9.13
C GLU A 59 2.74 3.56 -10.45
N ALA A 60 1.44 3.22 -10.50
CA ALA A 60 0.64 3.38 -11.71
C ALA A 60 0.51 4.85 -12.13
N LYS A 61 0.29 5.76 -11.16
CA LYS A 61 0.26 7.20 -11.42
C LYS A 61 1.60 7.73 -11.92
N GLN A 62 2.70 7.25 -11.34
CA GLN A 62 4.04 7.63 -11.76
C GLN A 62 4.36 7.14 -13.18
N ILE A 63 3.98 5.90 -13.52
CA ILE A 63 4.20 5.34 -14.86
C ILE A 63 3.45 6.13 -15.95
N LEU A 64 2.20 6.52 -15.70
CA LEU A 64 1.44 7.34 -16.66
C LEU A 64 1.64 8.86 -16.49
N ASN A 65 2.44 9.28 -15.50
CA ASN A 65 2.68 10.67 -15.14
C ASN A 65 1.39 11.49 -15.02
N ILE A 66 0.45 11.01 -14.20
CA ILE A 66 -0.84 11.67 -13.95
C ILE A 66 -0.96 12.14 -12.51
N SER A 67 -1.57 13.31 -12.34
CA SER A 67 -1.83 13.89 -11.01
C SER A 67 -3.30 13.74 -10.61
N LYS A 68 -4.22 13.84 -11.56
CA LYS A 68 -5.66 13.68 -11.31
C LYS A 68 -6.14 12.35 -11.87
N LEU A 69 -7.04 11.69 -11.14
CA LEU A 69 -7.63 10.42 -11.54
C LEU A 69 -8.91 10.71 -12.35
N THR A 70 -8.75 11.16 -13.59
CA THR A 70 -9.84 11.36 -14.55
C THR A 70 -9.68 10.39 -15.72
N LYS A 71 -10.80 9.97 -16.32
CA LYS A 71 -10.77 8.99 -17.41
C LYS A 71 -10.05 9.54 -18.64
N GLU A 72 -10.27 10.83 -18.91
CA GLU A 72 -9.73 11.55 -20.04
C GLU A 72 -8.20 11.63 -19.95
N GLU A 73 -7.66 12.00 -18.78
CA GLU A 73 -6.21 12.13 -18.56
C GLU A 73 -5.50 10.77 -18.62
N ILE A 74 -6.12 9.71 -18.10
CA ILE A 74 -5.57 8.34 -18.19
C ILE A 74 -5.44 7.90 -19.65
N GLU A 75 -6.50 8.05 -20.45
CA GLU A 75 -6.52 7.61 -21.85
C GLU A 75 -5.55 8.42 -22.72
N GLU A 76 -5.49 9.75 -22.51
CA GLU A 76 -4.58 10.63 -23.24
C GLU A 76 -3.11 10.25 -22.99
N LYS A 77 -2.73 10.11 -21.71
CA LYS A 77 -1.35 9.75 -21.33
C LYS A 77 -1.01 8.33 -21.74
N TYR A 78 -1.92 7.39 -21.56
CA TYR A 78 -1.74 6.01 -22.02
C TYR A 78 -1.48 5.96 -23.53
N SER A 79 -2.34 6.55 -24.34
CA SER A 79 -2.20 6.54 -25.81
C SER A 79 -0.86 7.15 -26.25
N SER A 80 -0.50 8.29 -25.66
CA SER A 80 0.75 8.99 -25.95
C SER A 80 1.98 8.15 -25.59
N LEU A 81 2.03 7.60 -24.37
CA LEU A 81 3.16 6.81 -23.89
C LEU A 81 3.26 5.45 -24.59
N PHE A 82 2.12 4.80 -24.85
CA PHE A 82 2.08 3.51 -25.54
C PHE A 82 2.61 3.65 -26.96
N LYS A 83 2.14 4.66 -27.71
CA LYS A 83 2.62 4.94 -29.07
C LYS A 83 4.09 5.34 -29.10
N ALA A 84 4.54 6.18 -28.18
CA ALA A 84 5.95 6.57 -28.09
C ALA A 84 6.89 5.38 -27.81
N ASN A 85 6.38 4.34 -27.14
CA ASN A 85 7.16 3.17 -26.75
C ASN A 85 6.82 1.90 -27.56
N GLU A 86 6.09 2.02 -28.67
CA GLU A 86 5.61 0.89 -29.49
C GLU A 86 6.75 0.01 -30.05
N LYS A 87 7.93 0.60 -30.30
CA LYS A 87 9.09 -0.12 -30.86
C LYS A 87 10.19 -0.38 -29.83
N THR A 88 9.90 -0.20 -28.55
CA THR A 88 10.88 -0.35 -27.46
C THR A 88 10.90 -1.80 -26.96
N SER A 89 10.72 -2.02 -25.66
CA SER A 89 10.65 -3.36 -25.07
C SER A 89 9.20 -3.74 -24.76
N ILE A 90 8.90 -5.03 -24.95
CA ILE A 90 7.62 -5.64 -24.55
C ILE A 90 7.38 -5.44 -23.04
N TYR A 91 8.46 -5.41 -22.25
CA TYR A 91 8.38 -5.15 -20.81
C TYR A 91 7.83 -3.76 -20.51
N LEU A 92 8.34 -2.72 -21.18
CA LEU A 92 7.90 -1.34 -20.99
C LEU A 92 6.44 -1.16 -21.42
N GLN A 93 6.05 -1.74 -22.55
CA GLN A 93 4.64 -1.76 -22.97
C GLN A 93 3.75 -2.48 -21.95
N SER A 94 4.19 -3.64 -21.45
CA SER A 94 3.46 -4.37 -20.42
C SER A 94 3.31 -3.56 -19.13
N LYS A 95 4.30 -2.73 -18.76
CA LYS A 95 4.21 -1.83 -17.62
C LYS A 95 3.20 -0.70 -17.84
N ILE A 96 3.18 -0.10 -19.03
CA ILE A 96 2.24 0.95 -19.40
C ILE A 96 0.79 0.41 -19.39
N VAL A 97 0.57 -0.78 -19.95
CA VAL A 97 -0.75 -1.45 -19.96
C VAL A 97 -1.22 -1.76 -18.53
N ARG A 98 -0.36 -2.36 -17.70
CA ARG A 98 -0.70 -2.67 -16.30
C ARG A 98 -0.98 -1.42 -15.46
N ALA A 99 -0.27 -0.32 -15.72
CA ALA A 99 -0.52 0.94 -15.05
C ALA A 99 -1.92 1.46 -15.38
N LYS A 100 -2.33 1.41 -16.65
CA LYS A 100 -3.70 1.74 -17.07
C LYS A 100 -4.73 0.87 -16.33
N GLU A 101 -4.58 -0.46 -16.38
CA GLU A 101 -5.51 -1.40 -15.73
C GLU A 101 -5.68 -1.11 -14.24
N ARG A 102 -4.59 -0.78 -13.53
CA ARG A 102 -4.64 -0.45 -12.10
C ARG A 102 -5.40 0.85 -11.81
N LEU A 103 -5.27 1.85 -12.67
CA LEU A 103 -5.93 3.14 -12.53
C LEU A 103 -7.42 3.05 -12.88
N ASP A 104 -7.76 2.33 -13.95
CA ASP A 104 -9.15 2.05 -14.34
C ASP A 104 -9.89 1.27 -13.24
N HIS A 105 -9.23 0.30 -12.63
CA HIS A 105 -9.77 -0.43 -11.49
C HIS A 105 -10.07 0.50 -10.29
N GLU A 106 -9.21 1.48 -10.01
CA GLU A 106 -9.44 2.46 -8.93
C GLU A 106 -10.59 3.43 -9.26
N LEU A 107 -10.69 3.86 -10.51
CA LEU A 107 -11.75 4.75 -10.99
C LEU A 107 -13.12 4.07 -10.90
N ASN A 108 -13.20 2.80 -11.29
CA ASN A 108 -14.41 1.99 -11.16
C ASN A 108 -14.79 1.76 -9.69
N ASN A 109 -13.82 1.43 -8.83
CA ASN A 109 -14.06 1.28 -7.39
C ASN A 109 -14.51 2.58 -6.71
N THR A 110 -14.06 3.73 -7.19
CA THR A 110 -14.48 5.03 -6.67
C THR A 110 -15.91 5.36 -7.11
N SER A 111 -16.23 5.08 -8.37
CA SER A 111 -17.58 5.25 -8.93
C SER A 111 -18.62 4.37 -8.23
N THR A 112 -18.29 3.11 -7.96
CA THR A 112 -19.21 2.19 -7.24
C THR A 112 -19.43 2.59 -5.79
N LYS A 113 -18.39 3.08 -5.09
CA LYS A 113 -18.54 3.62 -3.72
C LYS A 113 -19.36 4.90 -3.64
N GLY A 114 -19.39 5.71 -4.71
CA GLY A 114 -20.25 6.89 -4.82
C GLY A 114 -21.73 6.52 -4.86
N LYS A 115 -22.10 5.57 -5.73
CA LYS A 115 -23.50 5.13 -5.89
C LYS A 115 -24.07 4.47 -4.64
N VAL A 116 -23.31 3.60 -3.98
CA VAL A 116 -23.76 2.92 -2.74
C VAL A 116 -24.03 3.91 -1.60
N LYS A 117 -23.40 5.09 -1.59
CA LYS A 117 -23.67 6.12 -0.57
C LYS A 117 -24.94 6.93 -0.84
N GLU A 118 -25.31 7.14 -2.10
CA GLU A 118 -26.57 7.82 -2.47
C GLU A 118 -27.78 6.94 -2.15
N ASP A 119 -27.71 5.64 -2.44
CA ASP A 119 -28.81 4.69 -2.18
C ASP A 119 -29.10 4.52 -0.67
N ILE A 120 -28.08 4.61 0.19
CA ILE A 120 -28.23 4.52 1.66
C ILE A 120 -28.84 5.81 2.24
N GLN A 121 -28.71 6.96 1.57
CA GLN A 121 -29.29 8.22 2.03
C GLN A 121 -30.74 8.43 1.58
N SER A 122 -31.20 7.76 0.51
CA SER A 122 -32.59 7.81 0.06
C SER A 122 -33.57 6.94 0.87
N ASP A 123 -33.08 5.88 1.54
CA ASP A 123 -33.91 4.96 2.34
C ASP A 123 -34.11 5.40 3.81
N GLY A 124 -33.52 6.53 4.22
CA GLY A 124 -33.56 7.04 5.60
C GLY A 124 -34.58 8.14 5.89
N THR A 125 -35.43 8.52 4.91
CA THR A 125 -36.45 9.58 5.09
C THR A 125 -37.82 9.09 4.66
N THR A 126 -38.47 8.29 5.51
CA THR A 126 -39.94 8.17 5.62
C THR A 126 -40.27 7.73 7.03
#